data_AF-A0A1B6HQY1-F1
#
_entry.id   AF-A0A1B6HQY1-F1
#
_cell.length_a   1.000
_cell.length_b   1.000
_cell.length_c   1.000
_cell.angle_alpha   90.00
_cell.angle_beta   90.00
_cell.angle_gamma   90.00
#
_symmetry.space_group_name_H-M   'P 1'
#
loop_
_entity.id
_entity.type
_entity.pdbx_description
1 polymer ?
#
loop_
_entity_poly.entity_id
_entity_poly.type
_entity_poly.pdbx_seq_one_letter_code
_entity_poly.pdbx_strand_id
1 'polypeptide(L)'
;MYFSRFTIFCCLFPMSLALVDYCDENKRNSSILTPGIQFTKELSSSEYAVLSSFKSLHCCAKGYRSIEWFKDGKAYPWPGDVSSFILYPDSANQTIYSQALGSVDAGNYTCTVANDSRQVSHIASLTVFDMRKNYMDVPLPTYKLPAEHFVRLGQPARMYCEAFVGKIDLPDATNEVWWERPGMNMSTPQARRYIQHRISREEEQVVGAYLFIEKVNLADFGSYVCSISNTEDQVVRLTTELKEEDWEMGLPSNKIPWLKLQFIVITILLAATLVIVYNRYALSALLYVKLKFCKRPVDDGKEHDLLICYSPEDADFAVGVLATTLGSRYHHTVTLCQINNARASAELQLASTL
;
A
#
# COMPACT_ATOMS: atom_id res chain seq x y z
N MET A 1 49.37 38.86 -53.35
CA MET A 1 48.04 38.22 -53.43
C MET A 1 48.18 36.80 -52.87
N TYR A 2 48.05 36.61 -51.56
CA TYR A 2 47.88 35.29 -50.94
C TYR A 2 47.16 35.52 -49.60
N PHE A 3 45.84 35.39 -49.63
CA PHE A 3 44.99 35.40 -48.44
C PHE A 3 45.01 34.00 -47.85
N SER A 4 45.70 33.83 -46.72
CA SER A 4 45.62 32.60 -45.93
C SER A 4 44.30 32.59 -45.17
N ARG A 5 43.40 31.68 -45.54
CA ARG A 5 42.13 31.45 -44.84
C ARG A 5 42.42 30.65 -43.57
N PHE A 6 42.34 31.31 -42.42
CA PHE A 6 42.19 30.64 -41.12
C PHE A 6 40.76 30.10 -41.03
N THR A 7 40.60 28.80 -41.22
CA THR A 7 39.34 28.11 -40.90
C THR A 7 39.32 27.89 -39.39
N ILE A 8 38.56 28.71 -38.68
CA ILE A 8 38.24 28.48 -37.26
C ILE A 8 37.32 27.26 -37.22
N PHE A 9 37.88 26.11 -36.82
CA PHE A 9 37.09 24.94 -36.49
C PHE A 9 36.46 25.22 -35.11
N CYS A 10 35.22 25.72 -35.11
CA CYS A 10 34.40 25.74 -33.91
C CYS A 10 34.16 24.29 -33.49
N CYS A 11 34.95 23.80 -32.53
CA CYS A 11 34.61 22.63 -31.73
C CYS A 11 33.41 23.00 -30.85
N LEU A 12 32.20 22.94 -31.43
CA LEU A 12 30.98 22.82 -30.65
C LEU A 12 31.03 21.45 -29.98
N PHE A 13 31.42 21.43 -28.70
CA PHE A 13 31.31 20.25 -27.87
C PHE A 13 29.87 19.71 -27.91
N PRO A 14 29.65 18.39 -27.99
CA PRO A 14 28.35 17.80 -28.20
C PRO A 14 27.58 17.73 -26.89
N MET A 15 27.14 18.87 -26.38
CA MET A 15 26.26 18.92 -25.20
C MET A 15 24.90 18.23 -25.48
N SER A 16 24.55 18.03 -26.76
CA SER A 16 23.29 17.39 -27.18
C SER A 16 23.27 15.86 -27.05
N LEU A 17 24.42 15.17 -26.98
CA LEU A 17 24.42 13.70 -26.93
C LEU A 17 24.10 13.14 -25.54
N ALA A 18 24.58 13.78 -24.46
CA ALA A 18 24.39 13.31 -23.09
C ALA A 18 22.92 13.35 -22.62
N LEU A 19 22.13 14.29 -23.17
CA LEU A 19 20.69 14.43 -22.87
C LEU A 19 19.85 13.25 -23.37
N VAL A 20 20.28 12.60 -24.46
CA VAL A 20 19.51 11.54 -25.14
C VAL A 20 19.67 10.19 -24.44
N ASP A 21 20.81 9.92 -23.79
CA ASP A 21 21.15 8.57 -23.30
C ASP A 21 20.81 8.33 -21.81
N TYR A 22 20.52 9.37 -21.01
CA TYR A 22 20.38 9.20 -19.57
C TYR A 22 19.32 8.16 -19.19
N CYS A 23 18.15 8.15 -19.82
CA CYS A 23 17.14 7.16 -19.48
C CYS A 23 17.35 5.80 -20.16
N ASP A 24 18.33 5.68 -21.07
CA ASP A 24 18.60 4.46 -21.83
C ASP A 24 19.69 3.58 -21.21
N GLU A 25 20.65 4.18 -20.52
CA GLU A 25 21.70 3.49 -19.77
C GLU A 25 21.23 2.99 -18.39
N ASN A 26 21.97 2.09 -17.74
CA ASN A 26 21.84 1.76 -16.31
C ASN A 26 20.39 1.47 -15.81
N LYS A 27 19.51 0.94 -16.66
CA LYS A 27 18.13 0.59 -16.29
C LYS A 27 18.08 -0.50 -15.22
N ARG A 28 17.02 -0.54 -14.41
CA ARG A 28 16.77 -1.63 -13.45
C ARG A 28 16.43 -2.91 -14.22
N ASN A 29 17.20 -3.99 -14.05
CA ASN A 29 16.93 -5.27 -14.73
C ASN A 29 15.55 -5.87 -14.42
N SER A 30 15.08 -5.74 -13.17
CA SER A 30 13.72 -6.13 -12.76
C SER A 30 12.63 -5.38 -13.51
N SER A 31 12.96 -4.19 -14.04
CA SER A 31 12.05 -3.40 -14.85
C SER A 31 11.96 -3.84 -16.30
N ILE A 32 12.81 -4.75 -16.80
CA ILE A 32 12.73 -5.17 -18.22
C ILE A 32 11.66 -6.25 -18.42
N LEU A 33 11.49 -7.14 -17.44
CA LEU A 33 10.70 -8.37 -17.58
C LEU A 33 9.26 -8.28 -17.05
N THR A 34 8.91 -7.21 -16.34
CA THR A 34 7.58 -7.03 -15.74
C THR A 34 6.65 -6.22 -16.65
N PRO A 35 5.41 -6.69 -16.91
CA PRO A 35 4.44 -5.91 -17.65
C PRO A 35 3.89 -4.76 -16.79
N GLY A 36 3.55 -3.65 -17.44
CA GLY A 36 2.90 -2.51 -16.79
C GLY A 36 3.79 -1.27 -16.65
N ILE A 37 3.17 -0.23 -16.07
CA ILE A 37 3.78 1.08 -15.87
C ILE A 37 4.73 1.07 -14.66
N GLN A 38 5.96 1.53 -14.87
CA GLN A 38 6.96 1.64 -13.81
C GLN A 38 8.11 2.57 -14.18
N PHE A 39 8.77 3.11 -13.16
CA PHE A 39 10.04 3.81 -13.33
C PHE A 39 11.17 2.82 -13.59
N THR A 40 12.02 3.16 -14.56
CA THR A 40 13.12 2.30 -15.04
C THR A 40 14.45 2.60 -14.35
N LYS A 41 14.53 3.69 -13.58
CA LYS A 41 15.69 4.14 -12.81
C LYS A 41 15.30 4.62 -11.42
N GLU A 42 16.31 4.78 -10.57
CA GLU A 42 16.25 5.61 -9.37
C GLU A 42 16.00 7.06 -9.75
N LEU A 43 14.92 7.65 -9.25
CA LEU A 43 14.59 9.05 -9.49
C LEU A 43 15.06 9.90 -8.32
N SER A 44 15.66 11.05 -8.63
CA SER A 44 16.12 12.04 -7.67
C SER A 44 14.94 12.72 -6.98
N SER A 45 15.00 12.82 -5.65
CA SER A 45 13.98 13.49 -4.85
C SER A 45 14.29 14.96 -4.62
N SER A 46 15.58 15.30 -4.61
CA SER A 46 16.09 16.66 -4.46
C SER A 46 17.11 16.90 -5.57
N GLU A 47 17.03 18.04 -6.22
CA GLU A 47 17.87 18.43 -7.33
C GLU A 47 18.48 19.78 -7.03
N TYR A 48 19.72 19.95 -7.44
CA TYR A 48 20.51 21.14 -7.15
C TYR A 48 21.19 21.60 -8.43
N ALA A 49 21.31 22.91 -8.56
CA ALA A 49 22.00 23.53 -9.68
C ALA A 49 22.45 24.94 -9.30
N VAL A 50 23.30 25.53 -10.14
CA VAL A 50 23.76 26.91 -9.99
C VAL A 50 23.01 27.79 -10.98
N LEU A 51 22.78 29.06 -10.64
CA LEU A 51 22.20 30.03 -11.57
C LEU A 51 22.98 30.07 -12.88
N SER A 52 22.24 30.23 -13.98
CA SER A 52 22.79 30.29 -15.34
C SER A 52 23.55 29.03 -15.77
N SER A 53 23.43 27.91 -15.06
CA SER A 53 23.94 26.62 -15.51
C SER A 53 22.88 25.85 -16.30
N PHE A 54 23.36 24.89 -17.09
CA PHE A 54 22.51 23.87 -17.69
C PHE A 54 21.94 22.95 -16.59
N LYS A 55 20.69 22.50 -16.77
CA LYS A 55 20.09 21.46 -15.94
C LYS A 55 19.03 20.67 -16.70
N SER A 56 18.99 19.36 -16.47
CA SER A 56 17.94 18.47 -16.94
C SER A 56 17.27 17.74 -15.78
N LEU A 57 15.97 17.50 -15.91
CA LEU A 57 15.18 16.66 -15.01
C LEU A 57 14.59 15.51 -15.82
N HIS A 58 14.86 14.29 -15.35
CA HIS A 58 14.54 13.07 -16.07
C HIS A 58 13.37 12.32 -15.42
N CYS A 59 12.47 11.80 -16.25
CA CYS A 59 11.39 10.92 -15.80
C CYS A 59 11.47 9.58 -16.55
N CYS A 60 12.44 8.75 -16.17
CA CYS A 60 12.68 7.48 -16.85
C CYS A 60 11.62 6.45 -16.47
N ALA A 61 10.71 6.16 -17.39
CA ALA A 61 9.61 5.22 -17.19
C ALA A 61 9.45 4.28 -18.38
N LYS A 62 8.57 3.28 -18.24
CA LYS A 62 8.14 2.42 -19.35
C LYS A 62 6.67 2.05 -19.23
N GLY A 63 6.11 1.49 -20.30
CA GLY A 63 4.74 0.98 -20.31
C GLY A 63 3.70 2.08 -20.10
N TYR A 64 4.02 3.29 -20.52
CA TYR A 64 3.17 4.49 -20.44
C TYR A 64 2.65 4.88 -21.83
N ARG A 65 1.55 5.64 -21.83
CA ARG A 65 0.98 6.30 -23.02
C ARG A 65 1.26 7.80 -23.01
N SER A 66 1.37 8.39 -21.82
CA SER A 66 1.71 9.79 -21.64
C SER A 66 2.61 10.00 -20.42
N ILE A 67 3.43 11.04 -20.50
CA ILE A 67 4.12 11.65 -19.37
C ILE A 67 3.66 13.11 -19.36
N GLU A 68 3.40 13.64 -18.18
CA GLU A 68 2.98 15.03 -17.97
C GLU A 68 3.85 15.65 -16.89
N TRP A 69 4.31 16.88 -17.12
CA TRP A 69 5.13 17.62 -16.17
C TRP A 69 4.34 18.74 -15.51
N PHE A 70 4.55 18.91 -14.21
CA PHE A 70 3.97 19.98 -13.41
C PHE A 70 5.08 20.69 -12.63
N LYS A 71 5.04 22.02 -12.58
CA LYS A 71 5.88 22.84 -11.70
C LYS A 71 4.98 23.51 -10.69
N ASP A 72 5.17 23.21 -9.41
CA ASP A 72 4.38 23.72 -8.30
C ASP A 72 2.86 23.55 -8.55
N GLY A 73 2.48 22.41 -9.15
CA GLY A 73 1.11 22.06 -9.51
C GLY A 73 0.59 22.64 -10.84
N LYS A 74 1.36 23.49 -11.54
CA LYS A 74 0.99 24.02 -12.86
C LYS A 74 1.49 23.09 -13.96
N ALA A 75 0.61 22.64 -14.85
CA ALA A 75 0.97 21.78 -15.97
C ALA A 75 1.83 22.52 -17.01
N TYR A 76 2.77 21.79 -17.63
CA TYR A 76 3.49 22.24 -18.84
C TYR A 76 2.49 22.43 -20.01
N PRO A 77 2.69 23.41 -20.92
CA PRO A 77 3.82 24.33 -21.06
C PRO A 77 3.81 25.49 -20.07
N TRP A 78 5.01 25.84 -19.56
CA TRP A 78 5.17 26.98 -18.66
C TRP A 78 5.61 28.23 -19.42
N PRO A 79 5.05 29.41 -19.07
CA PRO A 79 5.61 30.68 -19.51
C PRO A 79 6.93 30.97 -18.76
N GLY A 80 7.76 31.84 -19.34
CA GLY A 80 9.13 32.10 -18.84
C GLY A 80 9.20 32.75 -17.45
N ASP A 81 8.11 33.34 -16.96
CA ASP A 81 7.99 33.84 -15.58
C ASP A 81 7.71 32.71 -14.56
N VAL A 82 7.30 31.52 -15.04
CA VAL A 82 7.06 30.33 -14.21
C VAL A 82 8.26 29.38 -14.25
N SER A 83 8.78 29.08 -15.44
CA SER A 83 9.89 28.14 -15.65
C SER A 83 10.53 28.37 -17.01
N SER A 84 11.86 28.28 -17.10
CA SER A 84 12.63 28.27 -18.34
C SER A 84 12.77 26.87 -18.95
N PHE A 85 12.36 25.83 -18.22
CA PHE A 85 12.44 24.44 -18.69
C PHE A 85 11.55 24.19 -19.90
N ILE A 86 12.12 23.51 -20.90
CA ILE A 86 11.43 23.05 -22.11
C ILE A 86 11.53 21.52 -22.24
N LEU A 87 10.53 20.93 -22.89
CA LEU A 87 10.52 19.51 -23.19
C LEU A 87 11.55 19.19 -24.29
N TYR A 88 12.39 18.17 -24.06
CA TYR A 88 13.37 17.72 -25.06
C TYR A 88 12.68 16.90 -26.17
N PRO A 89 12.62 17.41 -27.41
CA PRO A 89 11.76 16.88 -28.46
C PRO A 89 12.14 15.47 -28.93
N ASP A 90 13.43 15.10 -28.84
CA ASP A 90 13.94 13.81 -29.32
C ASP A 90 14.07 12.74 -28.22
N SER A 91 13.61 13.03 -26.99
CA SER A 91 13.70 12.07 -25.88
C SER A 91 12.41 11.27 -25.77
N ALA A 92 12.48 9.96 -26.00
CA ALA A 92 11.35 9.06 -25.80
C ALA A 92 10.76 9.17 -24.37
N ASN A 93 11.63 9.44 -23.38
CA ASN A 93 11.32 9.51 -21.95
C ASN A 93 10.93 10.93 -21.44
N GLN A 94 10.61 11.85 -22.35
CA GLN A 94 10.11 13.20 -22.02
C GLN A 94 10.93 13.93 -20.94
N THR A 95 12.25 14.02 -21.13
CA THR A 95 13.14 14.82 -20.27
C THR A 95 12.83 16.31 -20.47
N ILE A 96 12.78 17.07 -19.37
CA ILE A 96 12.77 18.55 -19.44
C ILE A 96 14.18 19.08 -19.17
N TYR A 97 14.55 20.16 -19.83
CA TYR A 97 15.85 20.80 -19.61
C TYR A 97 15.76 22.32 -19.72
N SER A 98 16.72 23.00 -19.09
CA SER A 98 16.99 24.42 -19.27
C SER A 98 18.47 24.60 -19.57
N GLN A 99 18.79 25.47 -20.54
CA GLN A 99 20.17 25.81 -20.87
C GLN A 99 20.79 26.76 -19.85
N ALA A 100 19.98 27.61 -19.22
CA ALA A 100 20.43 28.61 -18.28
C ALA A 100 19.34 28.84 -17.23
N LEU A 101 19.53 28.26 -16.05
CA LEU A 101 18.56 28.38 -14.96
C LEU A 101 18.43 29.81 -14.44
N GLY A 102 17.20 30.22 -14.19
CA GLY A 102 16.85 31.39 -13.40
C GLY A 102 16.46 31.03 -11.98
N SER A 103 16.37 32.03 -11.10
CA SER A 103 15.86 31.83 -9.74
C SER A 103 14.39 31.40 -9.71
N VAL A 104 13.62 31.75 -10.75
CA VAL A 104 12.23 31.35 -10.94
C VAL A 104 12.07 29.84 -11.18
N ASP A 105 13.14 29.16 -11.61
CA ASP A 105 13.13 27.71 -11.84
C ASP A 105 13.18 26.90 -10.55
N ALA A 106 13.50 27.52 -9.40
CA ALA A 106 13.41 26.83 -8.13
C ALA A 106 11.94 26.44 -7.83
N GLY A 107 11.73 25.25 -7.28
CA GLY A 107 10.40 24.73 -6.97
C GLY A 107 10.28 23.22 -7.09
N ASN A 108 9.05 22.72 -6.99
CA ASN A 108 8.77 21.29 -7.06
C ASN A 108 8.29 20.89 -8.45
N TYR A 109 9.02 19.96 -9.07
CA TYR A 109 8.69 19.39 -10.37
C TYR A 109 8.13 17.99 -10.18
N THR A 110 6.90 17.79 -10.66
CA THR A 110 6.22 16.50 -10.64
C THR A 110 6.17 15.95 -12.05
N CYS A 111 6.70 14.75 -12.26
CA CYS A 111 6.43 14.00 -13.47
C CYS A 111 5.35 12.94 -13.18
N THR A 112 4.31 12.96 -14.00
CA THR A 112 3.17 12.07 -13.88
C THR A 112 3.11 11.20 -15.11
N VAL A 113 3.33 9.91 -14.91
CA VAL A 113 3.36 8.90 -15.96
C VAL A 113 2.03 8.16 -15.92
N ALA A 114 1.36 8.04 -17.06
CA ALA A 114 0.05 7.39 -17.16
C ALA A 114 -0.01 6.36 -18.30
N ASN A 115 -0.74 5.28 -18.04
CA ASN A 115 -1.26 4.34 -19.03
C ASN A 115 -2.79 4.22 -18.81
N ASP A 116 -3.50 3.47 -19.65
CA ASP A 116 -4.97 3.40 -19.65
C ASP A 116 -5.61 3.11 -18.28
N SER A 117 -4.91 2.33 -17.45
CA SER A 117 -5.46 1.81 -16.21
C SER A 117 -4.77 2.33 -14.95
N ARG A 118 -3.59 2.94 -15.07
CA ARG A 118 -2.74 3.29 -13.91
C ARG A 118 -1.96 4.56 -14.18
N GLN A 119 -1.77 5.32 -13.10
CA GLN A 119 -0.96 6.52 -13.06
C GLN A 119 0.04 6.40 -11.92
N VAL A 120 1.30 6.77 -12.17
CA VAL A 120 2.36 6.85 -11.17
C VAL A 120 3.02 8.20 -11.30
N SER A 121 3.32 8.85 -10.17
CA SER A 121 3.96 10.16 -10.17
C SER A 121 5.20 10.16 -9.30
N HIS A 122 6.14 11.04 -9.64
CA HIS A 122 7.36 11.29 -8.90
C HIS A 122 7.58 12.79 -8.78
N ILE A 123 8.08 13.23 -7.63
CA ILE A 123 8.30 14.65 -7.33
C ILE A 123 9.79 14.85 -7.03
N ALA A 124 10.39 15.83 -7.69
CA ALA A 124 11.75 16.31 -7.45
C ALA A 124 11.71 17.79 -7.05
N SER A 125 12.39 18.15 -5.96
CA SER A 125 12.50 19.54 -5.51
C SER A 125 13.80 20.16 -6.04
N LEU A 126 13.72 21.19 -6.88
CA LEU A 126 14.86 21.88 -7.45
C LEU A 126 15.23 23.10 -6.62
N THR A 127 16.45 23.11 -6.09
CA THR A 127 17.07 24.26 -5.43
C THR A 127 18.14 24.86 -6.34
N VAL A 128 18.10 26.18 -6.51
CA VAL A 128 19.03 26.91 -7.39
C VAL A 128 19.91 27.83 -6.54
N PHE A 129 21.23 27.63 -6.61
CA PHE A 129 22.24 28.41 -5.88
C PHE A 129 22.74 29.59 -6.70
N ASP A 130 23.11 30.69 -6.03
CA ASP A 130 23.69 31.85 -6.71
C ASP A 130 25.12 31.57 -7.19
N MET A 131 25.39 31.90 -8.47
CA MET A 131 26.67 31.72 -9.16
C MET A 131 27.83 32.44 -8.46
N ARG A 132 27.58 33.51 -7.70
CA ARG A 132 28.65 34.25 -7.03
C ARG A 132 29.38 33.47 -5.93
N LYS A 133 28.81 32.35 -5.47
CA LYS A 133 29.38 31.63 -4.34
C LYS A 133 30.20 30.40 -4.72
N ASN A 134 29.93 29.76 -5.87
CA ASN A 134 30.32 28.36 -6.14
C ASN A 134 29.91 27.45 -4.96
N TYR A 135 29.20 26.37 -5.22
CA TYR A 135 28.82 25.48 -4.12
C TYR A 135 30.09 24.82 -3.55
N MET A 136 30.47 25.20 -2.33
CA MET A 136 31.66 24.75 -1.60
C MET A 136 31.32 24.12 -0.25
N ASP A 137 30.05 23.81 -0.02
CA ASP A 137 29.58 23.17 1.21
C ASP A 137 29.57 21.64 1.06
N VAL A 138 29.24 20.92 2.13
CA VAL A 138 29.18 19.44 2.15
C VAL A 138 28.27 18.89 1.05
N PRO A 139 28.59 17.79 0.35
CA PRO A 139 27.77 17.29 -0.75
C PRO A 139 26.30 17.06 -0.37
N LEU A 140 25.38 17.40 -1.28
CA LEU A 140 23.94 17.34 -1.05
C LEU A 140 23.32 16.12 -1.74
N PRO A 141 22.80 15.13 -1.00
CA PRO A 141 22.18 13.96 -1.59
C PRO A 141 21.01 14.34 -2.50
N THR A 142 21.02 13.84 -3.74
CA THR A 142 19.95 14.02 -4.71
C THR A 142 18.93 12.87 -4.62
N TYR A 143 19.44 11.67 -4.39
CA TYR A 143 18.67 10.45 -4.20
C TYR A 143 18.47 10.15 -2.71
N LYS A 144 17.20 9.90 -2.33
CA LYS A 144 16.87 9.45 -0.99
C LYS A 144 17.08 7.93 -0.89
N LEU A 145 18.26 7.54 -0.38
CA LEU A 145 18.58 6.14 -0.13
C LEU A 145 17.57 5.53 0.86
N PRO A 146 16.89 4.42 0.52
CA PRO A 146 16.02 3.70 1.45
C PRO A 146 16.79 3.23 2.69
N ALA A 147 16.16 3.29 3.86
CA ALA A 147 16.75 2.77 5.10
C ALA A 147 16.97 1.24 5.03
N GLU A 148 16.08 0.55 4.32
CA GLU A 148 16.10 -0.90 4.16
C GLU A 148 15.93 -1.27 2.69
N HIS A 149 16.78 -2.19 2.21
CA HIS A 149 16.66 -2.83 0.91
C HIS A 149 16.38 -4.31 1.12
N PHE A 150 15.30 -4.79 0.51
CA PHE A 150 14.92 -6.20 0.58
C PHE A 150 15.32 -6.93 -0.69
N VAL A 151 15.97 -8.08 -0.54
CA VAL A 151 16.37 -8.94 -1.65
C VAL A 151 16.32 -10.40 -1.23
N ARG A 152 16.00 -11.29 -2.18
CA ARG A 152 16.01 -12.74 -1.93
C ARG A 152 17.40 -13.30 -2.11
N LEU A 153 17.67 -14.40 -1.39
CA LEU A 153 18.88 -15.19 -1.62
C LEU A 153 19.01 -15.62 -3.08
N GLY A 154 20.22 -15.53 -3.60
CA GLY A 154 20.59 -15.84 -4.98
C GLY A 154 20.16 -14.81 -6.03
N GLN A 155 19.33 -13.82 -5.68
CA GLN A 155 18.95 -12.73 -6.58
C GLN A 155 20.02 -11.62 -6.59
N PRO A 156 20.07 -10.80 -7.65
CA PRO A 156 20.96 -9.66 -7.69
C PRO A 156 20.44 -8.52 -6.81
N ALA A 157 21.32 -7.91 -6.01
CA ALA A 157 21.06 -6.65 -5.32
C ALA A 157 21.73 -5.48 -6.06
N ARG A 158 21.02 -4.35 -6.09
CA ARG A 158 21.50 -3.07 -6.64
C ARG A 158 21.16 -1.97 -5.63
N MET A 159 22.18 -1.34 -5.08
CA MET A 159 22.05 -0.12 -4.27
C MET A 159 22.61 1.07 -5.05
N TYR A 160 22.10 2.26 -4.76
CA TYR A 160 22.42 3.48 -5.49
C TYR A 160 22.44 4.69 -4.57
N CYS A 161 23.42 5.57 -4.78
CA CYS A 161 23.51 6.87 -4.14
C CYS A 161 24.02 7.91 -5.14
N GLU A 162 23.61 9.16 -4.96
CA GLU A 162 24.02 10.29 -5.78
C GLU A 162 23.91 11.57 -4.94
N ALA A 163 24.84 12.50 -5.14
CA ALA A 163 24.82 13.81 -4.51
C ALA A 163 25.36 14.89 -5.46
N PHE A 164 24.86 16.11 -5.26
CA PHE A 164 25.41 17.32 -5.85
C PHE A 164 26.63 17.76 -5.04
N VAL A 165 27.76 17.85 -5.71
CA VAL A 165 29.06 18.24 -5.16
C VAL A 165 29.46 19.66 -5.60
N GLY A 166 28.78 20.21 -6.61
CA GLY A 166 29.15 21.47 -7.23
C GLY A 166 30.38 21.33 -8.14
N LYS A 167 30.88 22.46 -8.63
CA LYS A 167 32.11 22.52 -9.43
C LYS A 167 33.20 23.17 -8.59
N ILE A 168 34.17 22.36 -8.17
CA ILE A 168 35.32 22.85 -7.39
C ILE A 168 36.53 22.87 -8.31
N ASP A 169 36.86 24.05 -8.83
CA ASP A 169 38.04 24.27 -9.67
C ASP A 169 39.27 24.54 -8.78
N LEU A 170 39.56 23.64 -7.83
CA LEU A 170 40.77 23.67 -6.99
C LEU A 170 41.63 22.43 -7.29
N PRO A 171 42.97 22.55 -7.34
CA PRO A 171 43.86 21.46 -7.74
C PRO A 171 43.88 20.27 -6.75
N ASP A 172 43.44 20.50 -5.52
CA ASP A 172 43.35 19.54 -4.41
C ASP A 172 41.93 19.01 -4.17
N ALA A 173 40.92 19.54 -4.86
CA ALA A 173 39.54 19.07 -4.72
C ALA A 173 39.26 17.94 -5.71
N THR A 174 39.03 16.74 -5.18
CA THR A 174 38.60 15.58 -5.96
C THR A 174 37.21 15.13 -5.54
N ASN A 175 36.29 15.08 -6.51
CA ASN A 175 34.97 14.51 -6.31
C ASN A 175 35.08 12.98 -6.24
N GLU A 176 34.79 12.41 -5.07
CA GLU A 176 34.89 10.98 -4.80
C GLU A 176 33.57 10.41 -4.33
N VAL A 177 33.28 9.19 -4.77
CA VAL A 177 32.11 8.44 -4.34
C VAL A 177 32.48 6.97 -4.27
N TRP A 178 32.20 6.35 -3.14
CA TRP A 178 32.46 4.94 -2.92
C TRP A 178 31.43 4.33 -1.97
N TRP A 179 31.27 3.02 -2.12
CA TRP A 179 30.55 2.18 -1.18
C TRP A 179 31.52 1.48 -0.25
N GLU A 180 31.16 1.44 1.02
CA GLU A 180 31.85 0.70 2.07
C GLU A 180 30.87 -0.18 2.84
N ARG A 181 31.39 -1.31 3.32
CA ARG A 181 30.68 -2.19 4.24
C ARG A 181 31.43 -2.16 5.57
N PRO A 182 30.82 -1.64 6.65
CA PRO A 182 31.47 -1.55 7.95
C PRO A 182 32.07 -2.90 8.38
N GLY A 183 33.35 -2.90 8.76
CA GLY A 183 34.06 -4.10 9.19
C GLY A 183 34.56 -5.02 8.07
N MET A 184 34.35 -4.67 6.80
CA MET A 184 34.90 -5.42 5.66
C MET A 184 35.89 -4.58 4.86
N ASN A 185 37.07 -5.14 4.61
CA ASN A 185 38.06 -4.52 3.74
C ASN A 185 37.68 -4.75 2.26
N MET A 186 37.32 -3.68 1.57
CA MET A 186 36.87 -3.72 0.16
C MET A 186 38.00 -4.05 -0.84
N SER A 187 39.25 -4.12 -0.40
CA SER A 187 40.41 -4.53 -1.21
C SER A 187 40.65 -6.05 -1.21
N THR A 188 39.89 -6.81 -0.41
CA THR A 188 40.09 -8.27 -0.29
C THR A 188 39.56 -9.03 -1.53
N PRO A 189 40.05 -10.25 -1.81
CA PRO A 189 39.51 -11.06 -2.91
C PRO A 189 38.00 -11.34 -2.78
N GLN A 190 37.50 -11.45 -1.54
CA GLN A 190 36.08 -11.62 -1.24
C GLN A 190 35.26 -10.39 -1.66
N ALA A 191 35.88 -9.20 -1.67
CA ALA A 191 35.24 -7.97 -2.08
C ALA A 191 35.03 -7.87 -3.60
N ARG A 192 35.67 -8.73 -4.41
CA ARG A 192 35.49 -8.74 -5.88
C ARG A 192 34.06 -9.02 -6.34
N ARG A 193 33.23 -9.64 -5.47
CA ARG A 193 31.79 -9.85 -5.76
C ARG A 193 30.95 -8.58 -5.69
N TYR A 194 31.45 -7.53 -5.04
CA TYR A 194 30.77 -6.26 -4.93
C TYR A 194 31.30 -5.34 -6.03
N ILE A 195 30.50 -5.14 -7.06
CA ILE A 195 30.90 -4.36 -8.23
C ILE A 195 30.42 -2.93 -8.03
N GLN A 196 31.35 -1.99 -7.97
CA GLN A 196 31.05 -0.57 -7.88
C GLN A 196 31.15 0.08 -9.26
N HIS A 197 30.11 0.82 -9.65
CA HIS A 197 30.10 1.57 -10.90
C HIS A 197 29.80 3.04 -10.60
N ARG A 198 30.80 3.90 -10.82
CA ARG A 198 30.70 5.35 -10.64
C ARG A 198 29.97 5.98 -11.84
N ILE A 199 29.17 6.99 -11.55
CA ILE A 199 28.47 7.81 -12.55
C ILE A 199 28.63 9.29 -12.22
N SER A 200 28.54 10.13 -13.23
CA SER A 200 28.49 11.58 -13.11
C SER A 200 27.55 12.18 -14.16
N ARG A 201 26.98 13.35 -13.85
CA ARG A 201 26.17 14.14 -14.78
C ARG A 201 26.38 15.63 -14.53
N GLU A 202 25.89 16.46 -15.46
CA GLU A 202 26.03 17.93 -15.42
C GLU A 202 27.48 18.39 -15.20
N GLU A 203 28.40 17.96 -16.07
CA GLU A 203 29.83 18.31 -15.97
C GLU A 203 30.46 17.96 -14.61
N GLU A 204 30.14 16.78 -14.08
CA GLU A 204 30.66 16.26 -12.80
C GLU A 204 30.19 17.03 -11.55
N GLN A 205 29.22 17.93 -11.69
CA GLN A 205 28.60 18.61 -10.55
C GLN A 205 27.71 17.70 -9.70
N VAL A 206 27.27 16.59 -10.30
CA VAL A 206 26.55 15.53 -9.61
C VAL A 206 27.30 14.23 -9.82
N VAL A 207 27.63 13.56 -8.71
CA VAL A 207 28.35 12.29 -8.71
C VAL A 207 27.57 11.24 -7.93
N GLY A 208 27.66 10.00 -8.37
CA GLY A 208 26.98 8.89 -7.74
C GLY A 208 27.67 7.55 -8.01
N ALA A 209 27.20 6.51 -7.33
CA ALA A 209 27.69 5.17 -7.59
C ALA A 209 26.62 4.11 -7.33
N TYR A 210 26.66 3.09 -8.18
CA TYR A 210 25.95 1.84 -7.96
C TYR A 210 26.84 0.83 -7.23
N LEU A 211 26.21 0.05 -6.37
CA LEU A 211 26.79 -1.16 -5.78
C LEU A 211 25.96 -2.35 -6.22
N PHE A 212 26.58 -3.24 -6.99
CA PHE A 212 25.95 -4.46 -7.50
C PHE A 212 26.50 -5.70 -6.79
N ILE A 213 25.58 -6.58 -6.43
CA ILE A 213 25.86 -7.94 -5.93
C ILE A 213 25.10 -8.89 -6.83
N GLU A 214 25.77 -9.69 -7.64
CA GLU A 214 25.10 -10.53 -8.65
C GLU A 214 24.25 -11.66 -8.04
N LYS A 215 24.77 -12.29 -6.98
CA LYS A 215 24.13 -13.40 -6.27
C LYS A 215 24.27 -13.20 -4.77
N VAL A 216 23.23 -12.68 -4.16
CA VAL A 216 23.18 -12.41 -2.72
C VAL A 216 23.21 -13.71 -1.93
N ASN A 217 24.00 -13.78 -0.87
CA ASN A 217 23.99 -14.86 0.11
C ASN A 217 23.78 -14.31 1.54
N LEU A 218 23.62 -15.20 2.52
CA LEU A 218 23.37 -14.83 3.92
C LEU A 218 24.45 -13.90 4.51
N ALA A 219 25.71 -14.06 4.09
CA ALA A 219 26.81 -13.22 4.57
C ALA A 219 26.85 -11.84 3.90
N ASP A 220 26.03 -11.57 2.88
CA ASP A 220 25.92 -10.26 2.25
C ASP A 220 24.93 -9.34 3.00
N PHE A 221 24.06 -9.88 3.85
CA PHE A 221 23.15 -9.06 4.64
C PHE A 221 23.90 -8.19 5.68
N GLY A 222 23.31 -7.04 5.97
CA GLY A 222 23.85 -6.07 6.93
C GLY A 222 23.90 -4.64 6.39
N SER A 223 24.69 -3.81 7.07
CA SER A 223 24.79 -2.38 6.79
C SER A 223 25.74 -2.08 5.65
N TYR A 224 25.36 -1.14 4.80
CA TYR A 224 26.15 -0.56 3.72
C TYR A 224 26.12 0.96 3.83
N VAL A 225 27.27 1.59 3.56
CA VAL A 225 27.42 3.04 3.60
C VAL A 225 27.93 3.51 2.24
N CYS A 226 27.23 4.47 1.66
CA CYS A 226 27.74 5.24 0.54
C CYS A 226 28.34 6.54 1.07
N SER A 227 29.59 6.78 0.75
CA SER A 227 30.32 7.99 1.14
C SER A 227 30.59 8.81 -0.12
N ILE A 228 30.21 10.08 -0.09
CA ILE A 228 30.41 11.02 -1.19
C ILE A 228 31.16 12.24 -0.64
N SER A 229 32.21 12.62 -1.34
CA SER A 229 33.15 13.66 -0.95
C SER A 229 33.41 14.62 -2.10
N ASN A 230 33.51 15.92 -1.80
CA ASN A 230 33.95 16.95 -2.73
C ASN A 230 35.33 17.52 -2.36
N THR A 231 35.74 17.38 -1.09
CA THR A 231 37.08 17.71 -0.54
C THR A 231 37.39 16.77 0.63
N GLU A 232 38.64 16.63 1.07
CA GLU A 232 39.01 15.69 2.15
C GLU A 232 38.16 15.83 3.43
N ASP A 233 37.74 17.06 3.77
CA ASP A 233 36.99 17.35 5.00
C ASP A 233 35.46 17.29 4.86
N GLN A 234 34.94 17.30 3.62
CA GLN A 234 33.52 17.44 3.35
C GLN A 234 32.94 16.15 2.77
N VAL A 235 32.47 15.29 3.68
CA VAL A 235 31.94 13.96 3.33
C VAL A 235 30.51 13.81 3.82
N VAL A 236 29.61 13.39 2.94
CA VAL A 236 28.27 12.90 3.31
C VAL A 236 28.26 11.38 3.31
N ARG A 237 27.67 10.78 4.35
CA ARG A 237 27.53 9.32 4.50
C ARG A 237 26.05 8.93 4.51
N LEU A 238 25.67 8.06 3.59
CA LEU A 238 24.32 7.54 3.43
C LEU A 238 24.30 6.07 3.78
N THR A 239 23.54 5.68 4.80
CA THR A 239 23.49 4.30 5.29
C THR A 239 22.21 3.59 4.87
N THR A 240 22.32 2.31 4.52
CA THR A 240 21.19 1.43 4.27
C THR A 240 21.46 0.03 4.81
N GLU A 241 20.40 -0.72 5.12
CA GLU A 241 20.49 -2.12 5.52
C GLU A 241 19.97 -3.03 4.41
N LEU A 242 20.80 -3.99 3.97
CA LEU A 242 20.37 -5.08 3.10
C LEU A 242 19.78 -6.20 3.94
N LYS A 243 18.50 -6.50 3.75
CA LYS A 243 17.73 -7.51 4.46
C LYS A 243 17.17 -8.56 3.51
N GLU A 244 16.92 -9.75 4.04
CA GLU A 244 16.24 -10.80 3.31
C GLU A 244 14.78 -10.42 3.07
N GLU A 245 14.31 -10.57 1.83
CA GLU A 245 12.89 -10.40 1.51
C GLU A 245 12.11 -11.65 1.96
N ASP A 246 11.49 -11.59 3.14
CA ASP A 246 10.59 -12.64 3.61
C ASP A 246 9.24 -12.57 2.88
N TRP A 247 8.74 -13.73 2.42
CA TRP A 247 7.48 -13.88 1.67
C TRP A 247 6.22 -13.44 2.46
N GLU A 248 6.34 -13.14 3.76
CA GLU A 248 5.21 -12.79 4.60
C GLU A 248 4.60 -11.39 4.32
N MET A 249 5.32 -10.51 3.60
CA MET A 249 4.85 -9.13 3.30
C MET A 249 4.05 -8.98 1.99
N GLY A 250 3.57 -10.08 1.40
CA GLY A 250 2.84 -10.07 0.13
C GLY A 250 1.32 -10.23 0.20
N LEU A 251 0.73 -10.48 1.38
CA LEU A 251 -0.72 -10.54 1.51
C LEU A 251 -1.23 -9.13 1.88
N PRO A 252 -2.04 -8.47 1.03
CA PRO A 252 -2.68 -7.22 1.42
C PRO A 252 -3.39 -7.47 2.75
N SER A 253 -3.09 -6.63 3.75
CA SER A 253 -3.73 -6.65 5.06
C SER A 253 -5.19 -6.18 5.00
N ASN A 254 -5.93 -6.62 3.98
CA ASN A 254 -7.37 -6.84 4.07
C ASN A 254 -7.58 -8.25 4.64
N LYS A 255 -7.04 -8.51 5.84
CA LYS A 255 -7.53 -9.62 6.66
C LYS A 255 -8.90 -9.20 7.22
N ILE A 256 -9.90 -9.07 6.33
CA ILE A 256 -11.28 -9.28 6.73
C ILE A 256 -11.25 -10.66 7.36
N PRO A 257 -11.61 -10.81 8.65
CA PRO A 257 -11.41 -12.05 9.36
C PRO A 257 -12.53 -13.01 8.93
N TRP A 258 -12.44 -13.50 7.70
CA TRP A 258 -13.41 -14.39 7.06
C TRP A 258 -13.71 -15.60 7.94
N LEU A 259 -12.70 -16.13 8.61
CA LEU A 259 -12.85 -17.15 9.66
C LEU A 259 -13.75 -16.67 10.80
N LYS A 260 -13.52 -15.48 11.37
CA LYS A 260 -14.38 -14.92 12.43
C LYS A 260 -15.79 -14.64 11.94
N LEU A 261 -15.95 -14.14 10.71
CA LEU A 261 -17.24 -13.88 10.08
C LEU A 261 -18.02 -15.18 9.84
N GLN A 262 -17.34 -16.23 9.38
CA GLN A 262 -17.92 -17.57 9.24
C GLN A 262 -18.35 -18.13 10.60
N PHE A 263 -17.52 -18.00 11.64
CA PHE A 263 -17.89 -18.43 12.99
C PHE A 263 -19.14 -17.70 13.51
N ILE A 264 -19.25 -16.38 13.28
CA ILE A 264 -20.42 -15.57 13.66
C ILE A 264 -21.68 -16.03 12.93
N VAL A 265 -21.61 -16.24 11.60
CA VAL A 265 -22.75 -16.70 10.82
C VAL A 265 -23.21 -18.10 11.25
N ILE A 266 -22.26 -19.01 11.51
CA ILE A 266 -22.56 -20.36 12.00
C ILE A 266 -23.22 -20.30 13.38
N THR A 267 -22.76 -19.43 14.29
CA THR A 267 -23.38 -19.29 15.61
C THR A 267 -24.80 -18.73 15.53
N ILE A 268 -25.05 -17.74 14.64
CA ILE A 268 -26.39 -17.19 14.43
C ILE A 268 -27.34 -18.28 13.87
N LEU A 269 -26.89 -19.08 12.90
CA LEU A 269 -27.68 -20.17 12.33
C LEU A 269 -27.97 -21.27 13.38
N LEU A 270 -27.00 -21.62 14.22
CA LEU A 270 -27.20 -22.56 15.32
C LEU A 270 -28.20 -22.02 16.36
N ALA A 271 -28.10 -20.74 16.73
CA ALA A 271 -29.04 -20.13 17.66
C ALA A 271 -30.47 -20.08 17.08
N ALA A 272 -30.61 -19.71 15.80
CA ALA A 272 -31.91 -19.68 15.13
C ALA A 272 -32.55 -21.06 15.04
N THR A 273 -31.78 -22.10 14.70
CA THR A 273 -32.29 -23.48 14.67
C THR A 273 -32.71 -23.97 16.05
N LEU A 274 -31.93 -23.67 17.10
CA LEU A 274 -32.30 -24.00 18.49
C LEU A 274 -33.60 -23.30 18.93
N VAL A 275 -33.79 -22.03 18.56
CA VAL A 275 -35.05 -21.31 18.86
C VAL A 275 -36.24 -21.93 18.14
N ILE A 276 -36.08 -22.30 16.86
CA ILE A 276 -37.15 -22.94 16.09
C ILE A 276 -37.50 -24.31 16.67
N VAL A 277 -36.49 -25.12 17.01
CA VAL A 277 -36.68 -26.43 17.64
C VAL A 277 -37.34 -26.29 19.01
N TYR A 278 -36.90 -25.33 19.82
CA TYR A 278 -37.54 -25.03 21.11
C TYR A 278 -39.01 -24.66 20.91
N ASN A 279 -39.33 -23.71 20.03
CA ASN A 279 -40.73 -23.32 19.80
C ASN A 279 -41.59 -24.44 19.23
N ARG A 280 -41.04 -25.33 18.40
CA ARG A 280 -41.77 -26.45 17.79
C ARG A 280 -41.97 -27.63 18.74
N TYR A 281 -40.98 -27.94 19.57
CA TYR A 281 -40.93 -29.19 20.34
C TYR A 281 -40.94 -29.00 21.85
N ALA A 282 -40.84 -27.78 22.39
CA ALA A 282 -40.84 -27.55 23.84
C ALA A 282 -42.11 -28.09 24.50
N LEU A 283 -43.27 -27.89 23.88
CA LEU A 283 -44.55 -28.40 24.41
C LEU A 283 -44.57 -29.93 24.39
N SER A 284 -44.16 -30.55 23.29
CA SER A 284 -44.10 -32.01 23.15
C SER A 284 -43.09 -32.65 24.10
N ALA A 285 -41.93 -32.02 24.31
CA ALA A 285 -40.91 -32.47 25.24
C ALA A 285 -41.36 -32.29 26.70
N LEU A 286 -42.02 -31.17 27.04
CA LEU A 286 -42.61 -30.94 28.37
C LEU A 286 -43.69 -31.99 28.66
N LEU A 287 -44.54 -32.30 27.68
CA LEU A 287 -45.61 -33.29 27.79
C LEU A 287 -45.03 -34.71 27.94
N TYR A 288 -43.97 -35.03 27.19
CA TYR A 288 -43.23 -36.29 27.33
C TYR A 288 -42.60 -36.43 28.71
N VAL A 289 -41.94 -35.38 29.21
CA VAL A 289 -41.34 -35.38 30.55
C VAL A 289 -42.42 -35.52 31.63
N LYS A 290 -43.54 -34.80 31.50
CA LYS A 290 -44.67 -34.91 32.42
C LYS A 290 -45.26 -36.33 32.40
N LEU A 291 -45.44 -36.94 31.24
CA LEU A 291 -45.97 -38.31 31.11
C LEU A 291 -45.03 -39.39 31.65
N LYS A 292 -43.71 -39.22 31.52
CA LYS A 292 -42.74 -40.22 31.97
C LYS A 292 -42.30 -40.05 33.42
N PHE A 293 -42.18 -38.82 33.91
CA PHE A 293 -41.52 -38.51 35.18
C PHE A 293 -42.46 -37.92 36.25
N CYS A 294 -43.61 -37.34 35.89
CA CYS A 294 -44.63 -37.08 36.91
C CYS A 294 -45.35 -38.39 37.21
N LYS A 295 -45.47 -38.73 38.50
CA LYS A 295 -46.29 -39.86 38.97
C LYS A 295 -47.69 -39.75 38.36
N ARG A 296 -48.24 -40.86 37.85
CA ARG A 296 -49.67 -40.95 37.52
C ARG A 296 -50.46 -40.38 38.70
N PRO A 297 -51.47 -39.52 38.45
CA PRO A 297 -52.36 -39.10 39.52
C PRO A 297 -52.89 -40.36 40.20
N VAL A 298 -52.97 -40.30 41.52
CA VAL A 298 -53.56 -41.36 42.35
C VAL A 298 -54.88 -41.76 41.71
N ASP A 299 -55.03 -43.05 41.39
CA ASP A 299 -56.26 -43.63 40.85
C ASP A 299 -57.40 -43.34 41.83
N ASP A 300 -58.22 -42.34 41.49
CA ASP A 300 -59.36 -41.88 42.27
C ASP A 300 -60.63 -42.69 41.94
N GLY A 301 -60.50 -43.79 41.18
CA GLY A 301 -61.60 -44.68 40.83
C GLY A 301 -62.54 -44.10 39.77
N LYS A 302 -62.10 -43.10 39.01
CA LYS A 302 -62.92 -42.41 38.01
C LYS A 302 -62.32 -42.56 36.61
N GLU A 303 -63.16 -42.90 35.63
CA GLU A 303 -62.69 -43.33 34.31
C GLU A 303 -62.12 -42.19 33.43
N HIS A 304 -62.57 -40.94 33.61
CA HIS A 304 -62.17 -39.82 32.74
C HIS A 304 -62.12 -38.48 33.48
N ASP A 305 -61.07 -37.70 33.24
CA ASP A 305 -60.92 -36.30 33.65
C ASP A 305 -61.44 -35.37 32.54
N LEU A 306 -62.45 -34.56 32.85
CA LEU A 306 -63.08 -33.65 31.89
C LEU A 306 -62.74 -32.20 32.23
N LEU A 307 -62.17 -31.48 31.26
CA LEU A 307 -61.98 -30.02 31.34
C LEU A 307 -63.15 -29.33 30.62
N ILE A 308 -63.98 -28.62 31.37
CA ILE A 308 -65.08 -27.83 30.81
C ILE A 308 -64.63 -26.38 30.75
N CYS A 309 -64.42 -25.89 29.52
CA CYS A 309 -64.11 -24.51 29.24
C CYS A 309 -65.41 -23.76 28.87
N TYR A 310 -65.70 -22.66 29.54
CA TYR A 310 -66.96 -21.92 29.34
C TYR A 310 -66.74 -20.40 29.31
N SER A 311 -67.61 -19.73 28.56
CA SER A 311 -67.74 -18.26 28.55
C SER A 311 -68.41 -17.78 29.84
N PRO A 312 -68.09 -16.60 30.37
CA PRO A 312 -68.80 -16.03 31.52
C PRO A 312 -70.33 -15.96 31.36
N GLU A 313 -70.82 -15.88 30.13
CA GLU A 313 -72.26 -15.82 29.80
C GLU A 313 -72.97 -17.17 30.06
N ASP A 314 -72.26 -18.29 29.89
CA ASP A 314 -72.79 -19.65 30.03
C ASP A 314 -72.44 -20.29 31.38
N ALA A 315 -71.96 -19.49 32.34
CA ALA A 315 -71.46 -19.97 33.63
C ALA A 315 -72.51 -20.76 34.42
N ASP A 316 -73.76 -20.29 34.42
CA ASP A 316 -74.85 -20.93 35.17
C ASP A 316 -75.15 -22.35 34.65
N PHE A 317 -75.10 -22.54 33.33
CA PHE A 317 -75.31 -23.85 32.71
C PHE A 317 -74.07 -24.75 32.87
N ALA A 318 -72.88 -24.25 32.55
CA ALA A 318 -71.65 -25.02 32.57
C ALA A 318 -71.28 -25.49 33.98
N VAL A 319 -71.38 -24.62 34.98
CA VAL A 319 -71.07 -24.92 36.38
C VAL A 319 -72.25 -25.63 37.06
N GLY A 320 -73.46 -25.09 36.89
CA GLY A 320 -74.63 -25.53 37.65
C GLY A 320 -75.26 -26.82 37.16
N VAL A 321 -75.22 -27.08 35.84
CA VAL A 321 -75.90 -28.24 35.23
C VAL A 321 -74.92 -29.24 34.66
N LEU A 322 -73.98 -28.78 33.84
CA LEU A 322 -73.11 -29.69 33.09
C LEU A 322 -72.06 -30.35 33.99
N ALA A 323 -71.32 -29.55 34.79
CA ALA A 323 -70.31 -30.06 35.71
C ALA A 323 -70.92 -30.94 36.81
N THR A 324 -72.08 -30.55 37.35
CA THR A 324 -72.79 -31.32 38.38
C THR A 324 -73.32 -32.65 37.84
N THR A 325 -73.86 -32.67 36.62
CA THR A 325 -74.37 -33.90 36.00
C THR A 325 -73.24 -34.87 35.68
N LEU A 326 -72.12 -34.38 35.13
CA LEU A 326 -70.96 -35.20 34.79
C LEU A 326 -70.24 -35.73 36.03
N GLY A 327 -70.14 -34.92 37.09
CA GLY A 327 -69.55 -35.34 38.36
C GLY A 327 -70.42 -36.33 39.14
N SER A 328 -71.73 -36.09 39.24
CA SER A 328 -72.63 -36.91 40.06
C SER A 328 -73.11 -38.18 39.35
N ARG A 329 -73.54 -38.07 38.10
CA ARG A 329 -74.21 -39.16 37.38
C ARG A 329 -73.21 -40.08 36.66
N TYR A 330 -72.10 -39.53 36.18
CA TYR A 330 -71.10 -40.27 35.40
C TYR A 330 -69.76 -40.42 36.12
N HIS A 331 -69.66 -39.92 37.36
CA HIS A 331 -68.50 -40.07 38.24
C HIS A 331 -67.19 -39.56 37.60
N HIS A 332 -67.25 -38.54 36.75
CA HIS A 332 -66.04 -37.92 36.18
C HIS A 332 -65.43 -36.90 37.14
N THR A 333 -64.11 -36.72 37.08
CA THR A 333 -63.45 -35.59 37.75
C THR A 333 -63.48 -34.40 36.81
N VAL A 334 -64.26 -33.37 37.17
CA VAL A 334 -64.51 -32.21 36.32
C VAL A 334 -63.68 -31.03 36.79
N THR A 335 -62.85 -30.48 35.91
CA THR A 335 -62.12 -29.22 36.14
C THR A 335 -62.76 -28.12 35.31
N LEU A 336 -63.05 -27.00 35.95
CA LEU A 336 -63.73 -25.85 35.33
C LEU A 336 -62.71 -24.77 34.96
N CYS A 337 -62.76 -24.27 33.73
CA CYS A 337 -61.88 -23.23 33.23
C CYS A 337 -62.70 -22.11 32.56
N GLN A 338 -62.79 -20.96 33.21
CA GLN A 338 -63.45 -19.79 32.63
C GLN A 338 -62.53 -19.13 31.61
N ILE A 339 -62.99 -19.03 30.35
CA ILE A 339 -62.22 -18.38 29.28
C ILE A 339 -62.42 -16.87 29.39
N ASN A 340 -61.36 -16.15 29.80
CA ASN A 340 -61.33 -14.68 29.71
C ASN A 340 -60.71 -14.27 28.36
N ASN A 341 -61.37 -13.35 27.64
CA ASN A 341 -60.98 -12.88 26.29
C ASN A 341 -59.51 -12.45 26.14
N ALA A 342 -58.81 -12.13 27.23
CA ALA A 342 -57.40 -11.76 27.22
C ALA A 342 -56.41 -12.94 27.15
N ARG A 343 -56.84 -14.20 27.25
CA ARG A 343 -55.95 -15.40 27.27
C ARG A 343 -56.28 -16.49 26.24
N ALA A 344 -57.24 -16.25 25.34
CA ALA A 344 -57.55 -17.22 24.29
C ALA A 344 -56.48 -17.18 23.18
N SER A 345 -55.95 -18.34 22.77
CA SER A 345 -55.20 -18.43 21.53
C SER A 345 -56.12 -18.12 20.35
N ALA A 346 -55.57 -17.62 19.24
CA ALA A 346 -56.36 -17.21 18.07
C ALA A 346 -57.29 -18.31 17.52
N GLU A 347 -56.94 -19.59 17.71
CA GLU A 347 -57.78 -20.73 17.32
C GLU A 347 -59.03 -20.90 18.21
N LEU A 348 -58.95 -20.53 19.49
CA LEU A 348 -60.06 -20.59 20.45
C LEU A 348 -61.07 -19.44 20.27
N GLN A 349 -60.62 -18.29 19.78
CA GLN A 349 -61.51 -17.16 19.45
C GLN A 349 -62.35 -17.42 18.19
N LEU A 350 -61.85 -18.23 17.26
CA LEU A 350 -62.57 -18.59 16.03
C LEU A 350 -63.72 -19.58 16.31
N ALA A 351 -63.55 -20.44 17.32
CA ALA A 351 -64.55 -21.43 17.70
C ALA A 351 -65.73 -20.84 18.50
N SER A 352 -65.60 -19.66 19.11
CA SER A 352 -66.68 -18.99 19.86
C SER A 352 -67.61 -18.16 18.98
N THR A 353 -67.34 -18.08 17.67
CA THR A 353 -68.15 -17.33 16.70
C THR A 353 -69.00 -18.23 15.78
N LEU A 354 -68.95 -19.54 16.01
CA LEU A 354 -69.84 -20.55 15.44
C LEU A 354 -70.76 -21.07 16.55
#